data_AF-A0A453JTA9-F1
#
_entry.id   AF-A0A453JTA9-F1
#
_cell.length_a   1.000
_cell.length_b   1.000
_cell.length_c   1.000
_cell.angle_alpha   90.00
_cell.angle_beta   90.00
_cell.angle_gamma   90.00
#
_symmetry.space_group_name_H-M   'P 1'
#
loop_
_entity.id
_entity.type
_entity.pdbx_description
1 polymer ?
#
loop_
_entity_poly.entity_id
_entity_poly.type
_entity_poly.pdbx_seq_one_letter_code
_entity_poly.pdbx_strand_id
1 'polypeptide(L)'
;LTMASYHWVVLVLACTCALSGALAARDLADDPSMAARHEQWMGKYGRVYSDAPEKARRLEVFKANVAFIESTNAGNSKFWLEANQFADITEDEFRAIHTGYKPAAAADKGRSTGFRYANASLDDLPASVDWRTNGAVTPVKDQGQCGTHYALR
;
A
#
# COMPACT_ATOMS: atom_id res chain seq x y z
N LEU A 1 36.63 -26.58 -39.75
CA LEU A 1 36.43 -25.36 -38.95
C LEU A 1 37.12 -25.54 -37.61
N THR A 2 38.02 -24.64 -37.23
CA THR A 2 38.90 -24.79 -36.06
C THR A 2 38.15 -24.44 -34.78
N MET A 3 38.52 -25.03 -33.64
CA MET A 3 37.88 -24.78 -32.33
C MET A 3 37.74 -23.29 -32.00
N ALA A 4 38.69 -22.47 -32.47
CA ALA A 4 38.65 -21.01 -32.33
C ALA A 4 37.35 -20.41 -32.88
N SER A 5 36.85 -20.87 -34.03
CA SER A 5 35.61 -20.38 -34.65
C SER A 5 34.38 -20.60 -33.76
N TYR A 6 34.35 -21.67 -32.96
CA TYR A 6 33.24 -21.96 -32.05
C TYR A 6 33.25 -21.07 -30.80
N HIS A 7 34.43 -20.75 -30.26
CA HIS A 7 34.55 -19.85 -29.10
C HIS A 7 34.04 -18.44 -29.41
N TRP A 8 34.36 -17.91 -30.60
CA TRP A 8 33.88 -16.59 -31.03
C TRP A 8 32.37 -16.57 -31.21
N VAL A 9 31.78 -17.61 -31.81
CA VAL A 9 30.32 -17.71 -32.01
C VAL A 9 29.58 -17.81 -30.67
N VAL A 10 30.10 -18.60 -29.72
CA VAL A 10 29.50 -18.74 -28.38
C VAL A 10 29.59 -17.43 -27.59
N LEU A 11 30.71 -16.70 -27.67
CA LEU A 11 30.86 -15.39 -27.02
C LEU A 11 29.89 -14.34 -27.57
N VAL A 12 29.71 -14.30 -28.90
CA VAL A 12 28.76 -13.38 -29.54
C VAL A 12 27.33 -13.72 -29.15
N LEU A 13 26.94 -15.00 -29.18
CA LEU A 13 25.60 -15.44 -28.75
C LEU A 13 25.34 -15.12 -27.27
N ALA A 14 26.31 -15.36 -26.39
CA ALA A 14 26.20 -15.04 -24.96
C ALA A 14 26.06 -13.52 -24.73
N CYS A 15 26.83 -12.69 -25.44
CA CYS A 15 26.69 -11.24 -25.40
C CYS A 15 25.31 -10.79 -25.88
N THR A 16 24.79 -11.35 -26.98
CA THR A 16 23.46 -10.99 -27.49
C THR A 16 22.33 -11.38 -26.53
N CYS A 17 22.42 -12.55 -25.88
CA CYS A 17 21.43 -12.97 -24.88
C CYS A 17 21.47 -12.08 -23.64
N ALA A 18 22.66 -11.75 -23.13
CA ALA A 18 22.80 -10.87 -21.97
C ALA A 18 22.29 -9.46 -22.24
N LEU A 19 22.60 -8.91 -23.43
CA LEU A 19 22.14 -7.59 -23.84
C LEU A 19 20.61 -7.55 -24.03
N SER A 20 20.03 -8.60 -24.62
CA SER A 20 18.58 -8.71 -24.80
C SER A 20 17.83 -8.84 -23.48
N GLY A 21 18.36 -9.63 -22.54
CA GLY A 21 17.79 -9.75 -21.19
C GLY A 21 17.83 -8.44 -20.41
N ALA A 22 18.93 -7.69 -20.51
CA ALA A 22 19.04 -6.37 -19.88
C ALA A 22 18.12 -5.31 -20.50
N LEU A 23 17.87 -5.36 -21.83
CA LEU A 23 16.94 -4.45 -22.50
C LEU A 23 15.49 -4.75 -22.12
N ALA A 24 15.09 -6.02 -22.13
CA ALA A 24 13.74 -6.44 -21.76
C ALA A 24 13.39 -6.13 -20.29
N ALA A 25 14.36 -6.23 -19.38
CA ALA A 25 14.19 -5.83 -17.98
C ALA A 25 13.99 -4.32 -17.81
N ARG A 26 14.53 -3.49 -18.73
CA ARG A 26 14.35 -2.03 -18.71
C ARG A 26 13.01 -1.60 -19.31
N ASP A 27 12.54 -2.28 -20.36
CA ASP A 27 11.21 -1.99 -20.95
C ASP A 27 10.06 -2.29 -19.98
N LEU A 28 10.18 -3.31 -19.10
CA LEU A 28 9.20 -3.56 -18.04
C LEU A 28 9.24 -2.48 -16.93
N ALA A 29 10.38 -1.84 -16.73
CA ALA A 29 10.55 -0.79 -15.74
C ALA A 29 10.04 0.57 -16.25
N ASP A 30 9.98 0.81 -17.56
CA ASP A 30 9.55 2.07 -18.17
C ASP A 30 8.24 1.91 -18.94
N ASP A 31 7.20 1.36 -18.30
CA ASP A 31 5.86 1.37 -18.90
C ASP A 31 5.30 2.81 -18.87
N PRO A 32 5.25 3.52 -20.03
CA PRO A 32 4.74 4.89 -20.09
C PRO A 32 3.28 4.99 -19.63
N SER A 33 2.54 3.88 -19.63
CA SER A 33 1.17 3.82 -19.11
C SER A 33 1.13 4.00 -17.58
N MET A 34 2.09 3.42 -16.86
CA MET A 34 2.15 3.50 -15.40
C MET A 34 2.62 4.87 -14.91
N ALA A 35 3.58 5.48 -15.62
CA ALA A 35 3.98 6.85 -15.35
C ALA A 35 2.78 7.81 -15.53
N ALA A 36 2.02 7.69 -16.62
CA ALA A 36 0.82 8.51 -16.84
C ALA A 36 -0.27 8.30 -15.77
N ARG A 37 -0.50 7.04 -15.35
CA ARG A 37 -1.43 6.73 -14.24
C ARG A 37 -0.97 7.37 -12.93
N HIS A 38 0.34 7.36 -12.65
CA HIS A 38 0.90 8.00 -11.46
C HIS A 38 0.69 9.51 -11.50
N GLU A 39 0.92 10.19 -12.63
CA GLU A 39 0.66 11.62 -12.78
C GLU A 39 -0.82 11.98 -12.55
N GLN A 40 -1.75 11.18 -13.11
CA GLN A 40 -3.19 11.38 -12.89
C GLN A 40 -3.56 11.19 -11.42
N TRP A 41 -3.02 10.14 -10.78
CA TRP A 41 -3.21 9.88 -9.37
C TRP A 41 -2.62 11.01 -8.50
N MET A 42 -1.45 11.54 -8.86
CA MET A 42 -0.85 12.69 -8.19
C MET A 42 -1.76 13.91 -8.27
N GLY A 43 -2.35 14.19 -9.43
CA GLY A 43 -3.34 15.25 -9.59
C GLY A 43 -4.59 15.05 -8.74
N LYS A 44 -5.12 13.81 -8.68
CA LYS A 44 -6.30 13.46 -7.86
C LYS A 44 -6.08 13.68 -6.37
N TYR A 45 -4.89 13.37 -5.85
CA TYR A 45 -4.55 13.45 -4.43
C TYR A 45 -3.66 14.64 -4.04
N GLY A 46 -3.41 15.57 -4.98
CA GLY A 46 -2.59 16.75 -4.74
C GLY A 46 -1.14 16.43 -4.33
N ARG A 47 -0.56 15.35 -4.86
CA ARG A 47 0.79 14.90 -4.51
C ARG A 47 1.85 15.69 -5.27
N VAL A 48 2.83 16.21 -4.51
CA VAL A 48 3.98 16.94 -5.01
C VAL A 48 5.23 16.40 -4.31
N TYR A 49 6.27 16.11 -5.08
CA TYR A 49 7.54 15.58 -4.57
C TYR A 49 8.62 16.66 -4.56
N SER A 50 9.60 16.52 -3.66
CA SER A 50 10.70 17.48 -3.50
C SER A 50 11.60 17.57 -4.73
N ASP A 51 11.83 16.44 -5.38
CA ASP A 51 12.78 16.29 -6.47
C ASP A 51 12.44 15.09 -7.37
N ALA A 52 13.10 15.03 -8.53
CA ALA A 52 12.89 13.97 -9.51
C ALA A 52 13.30 12.57 -9.00
N PRO A 53 14.42 12.40 -8.25
CA PRO A 53 14.74 11.12 -7.62
C PRO A 53 13.65 10.59 -6.67
N GLU A 54 13.09 11.43 -5.80
CA GLU A 54 12.00 11.02 -4.91
C GLU A 54 10.76 10.66 -5.70
N LYS A 55 10.41 11.45 -6.73
CA LYS A 55 9.29 11.11 -7.63
C LYS A 55 9.49 9.75 -8.29
N ALA A 56 10.69 9.45 -8.79
CA ALA A 56 11.01 8.18 -9.41
C ALA A 56 10.90 7.02 -8.41
N ARG A 57 11.40 7.20 -7.18
CA ARG A 57 11.24 6.20 -6.11
C ARG A 57 9.77 5.95 -5.77
N ARG A 58 8.97 7.01 -5.67
CA ARG A 58 7.53 6.96 -5.37
C ARG A 58 6.73 6.31 -6.50
N LEU A 59 7.14 6.49 -7.75
CA LEU A 59 6.59 5.79 -8.90
C LEU A 59 6.80 4.27 -8.79
N GLU A 60 7.99 3.81 -8.36
CA GLU A 60 8.23 2.36 -8.18
C GLU A 60 7.34 1.76 -7.09
N VAL A 61 7.14 2.47 -5.98
CA VAL A 61 6.21 2.05 -4.92
C VAL A 61 4.77 2.03 -5.45
N PHE A 62 4.38 3.06 -6.20
CA PHE A 62 3.07 3.13 -6.84
C PHE A 62 2.82 1.96 -7.79
N LYS A 63 3.80 1.60 -8.62
CA LYS A 63 3.71 0.42 -9.51
C LYS A 63 3.49 -0.87 -8.72
N ALA A 64 4.27 -1.09 -7.67
CA ALA A 64 4.14 -2.27 -6.82
C ALA A 64 2.75 -2.36 -6.16
N ASN A 65 2.25 -1.24 -5.63
CA ASN A 65 0.93 -1.19 -5.01
C ASN A 65 -0.22 -1.38 -6.02
N VAL A 66 -0.11 -0.82 -7.22
CA VAL A 66 -1.10 -1.04 -8.28
C VAL A 66 -1.13 -2.50 -8.73
N ALA A 67 0.03 -3.14 -8.90
CA ALA A 67 0.09 -4.56 -9.23
C ALA A 67 -0.55 -5.44 -8.13
N PHE A 68 -0.34 -5.07 -6.86
CA PHE A 68 -1.01 -5.72 -5.73
C PHE A 68 -2.54 -5.53 -5.76
N ILE A 69 -3.01 -4.32 -6.08
CA ILE A 69 -4.45 -4.02 -6.23
C ILE A 69 -5.07 -4.85 -7.35
N GLU A 70 -4.45 -4.84 -8.53
CA GLU A 70 -4.96 -5.53 -9.72
C GLU A 70 -4.99 -7.05 -9.52
N SER A 71 -3.92 -7.62 -8.94
CA SER A 71 -3.89 -9.06 -8.63
C SER A 71 -4.93 -9.46 -7.58
N THR A 72 -5.18 -8.64 -6.56
CA THR A 72 -6.20 -8.89 -5.53
C THR A 72 -7.60 -8.81 -6.12
N ASN A 73 -7.87 -7.82 -6.97
CA ASN A 73 -9.17 -7.60 -7.58
C ASN A 73 -9.50 -8.59 -8.69
N ALA A 74 -8.50 -9.24 -9.31
CA ALA A 74 -8.70 -10.30 -10.29
C ALA A 74 -9.24 -11.60 -9.66
N GLY A 75 -9.12 -11.76 -8.34
CA GLY A 75 -9.67 -12.90 -7.61
C GLY A 75 -11.15 -12.75 -7.23
N ASN A 76 -11.75 -13.83 -6.71
CA ASN A 76 -13.10 -13.82 -6.14
C ASN A 76 -13.09 -13.34 -4.68
N SER A 77 -12.68 -12.10 -4.45
CA SER A 77 -12.71 -11.50 -3.12
C SER A 77 -14.08 -10.89 -2.80
N LYS A 78 -14.46 -10.88 -1.51
CA LYS A 78 -15.65 -10.16 -1.02
C LYS A 78 -15.42 -8.65 -0.88
N PHE A 79 -14.20 -8.19 -1.16
CA PHE A 79 -13.80 -6.79 -1.13
C PHE A 79 -12.92 -6.49 -2.35
N TRP A 80 -12.81 -5.21 -2.69
CA TRP A 80 -11.89 -4.73 -3.72
C TRP A 80 -10.97 -3.67 -3.13
N LEU A 81 -9.81 -3.52 -3.77
CA LEU A 81 -8.83 -2.48 -3.46
C LEU A 81 -8.87 -1.39 -4.54
N GLU A 82 -8.52 -0.17 -4.15
CA GLU A 82 -8.34 0.97 -5.06
C GLU A 82 -7.04 1.68 -4.70
N ALA A 83 -6.38 2.29 -5.69
CA ALA A 83 -5.23 3.16 -5.49
C ALA A 83 -5.67 4.46 -4.79
N ASN A 84 -5.77 4.40 -3.46
CA ASN A 84 -6.16 5.52 -2.60
C ASN A 84 -4.97 6.49 -2.37
N GLN A 85 -5.14 7.44 -1.43
CA GLN A 85 -4.12 8.46 -1.13
C GLN A 85 -2.78 7.91 -0.61
N PHE A 86 -2.70 6.63 -0.25
CA PHE A 86 -1.50 5.96 0.26
C PHE A 86 -0.81 5.09 -0.80
N ALA A 87 -1.22 5.17 -2.07
CA ALA A 87 -0.71 4.29 -3.10
C ALA A 87 0.79 4.49 -3.42
N ASP A 88 1.44 5.58 -2.99
CA ASP A 88 2.87 5.84 -3.22
C ASP A 88 3.77 5.60 -2.00
N ILE A 89 3.24 5.04 -0.91
CA ILE A 89 4.01 4.69 0.29
C ILE A 89 4.03 3.19 0.50
N THR A 90 5.11 2.69 1.10
CA THR A 90 5.26 1.27 1.42
C THR A 90 4.43 0.90 2.65
N GLU A 91 4.16 -0.39 2.84
CA GLU A 91 3.48 -0.87 4.05
C GLU A 91 4.23 -0.47 5.33
N ASP A 92 5.56 -0.51 5.31
CA ASP A 92 6.40 -0.12 6.43
C ASP A 92 6.32 1.39 6.73
N GLU A 93 6.35 2.23 5.69
CA GLU A 93 6.13 3.68 5.83
C GLU A 93 4.72 3.96 6.37
N PHE A 94 3.70 3.30 5.83
CA PHE A 94 2.31 3.43 6.29
C PHE A 94 2.18 3.06 7.76
N ARG A 95 2.75 1.93 8.17
CA ARG A 95 2.73 1.47 9.55
C ARG A 95 3.41 2.48 10.48
N ALA A 96 4.59 2.96 10.10
CA ALA A 96 5.36 3.91 10.90
C ALA A 96 4.61 5.24 11.13
N ILE A 97 3.87 5.72 10.14
CA ILE A 97 3.28 7.08 10.16
C ILE A 97 1.80 7.07 10.59
N HIS A 98 1.02 6.05 10.21
CA HIS A 98 -0.44 6.08 10.31
C HIS A 98 -1.03 5.12 11.35
N THR A 99 -0.31 4.11 11.83
CA THR A 99 -0.89 3.12 12.76
C THR A 99 -0.65 3.41 14.24
N GLY A 100 0.36 4.23 14.57
CA GLY A 100 0.75 4.54 15.94
C GLY A 100 1.07 3.32 16.80
N TYR A 101 1.41 2.19 16.17
CA TYR A 101 1.66 0.91 16.84
C TYR A 101 2.83 1.03 17.81
N LYS A 102 2.54 0.92 19.10
CA LYS A 102 3.51 0.68 20.16
C LYS A 102 3.32 -0.76 20.62
N PRO A 103 4.32 -1.65 20.46
CA PRO A 103 4.27 -2.96 21.11
C PRO A 103 4.00 -2.73 22.59
N ALA A 104 3.00 -3.42 23.14
CA ALA A 104 2.62 -3.22 24.54
C ALA A 104 3.84 -3.48 25.43
N ALA A 105 4.42 -2.44 26.03
CA ALA A 105 5.11 -2.60 27.29
C ALA A 105 4.08 -3.20 28.25
N ALA A 106 4.42 -4.32 28.90
CA ALA A 106 3.53 -5.08 29.76
C ALA A 106 2.59 -4.13 30.52
N ALA A 107 1.32 -4.09 30.10
CA ALA A 107 0.37 -3.14 30.65
C ALA A 107 0.29 -3.39 32.16
N ASP A 108 0.51 -2.34 32.94
CA ASP A 108 0.38 -2.37 34.39
C ASP A 108 -1.04 -2.83 34.72
N LYS A 109 -1.17 -4.06 35.22
CA LYS A 109 -2.45 -4.66 35.61
C LYS A 109 -2.88 -4.04 36.94
N GLY A 110 -3.28 -2.77 36.94
CA GLY A 110 -3.20 -2.02 38.18
C GLY A 110 -4.15 -0.86 38.41
N ARG A 111 -5.31 -0.75 37.75
CA ARG A 111 -6.40 0.10 38.28
C ARG A 111 -7.78 -0.34 37.80
N SER A 112 -8.53 -1.01 38.68
CA SER A 112 -9.96 -1.25 38.47
C SER A 112 -10.70 0.09 38.56
N THR A 113 -11.28 0.54 37.45
CA THR A 113 -12.01 1.83 37.36
C THR A 113 -13.45 1.72 37.89
N GLY A 114 -13.83 0.58 38.48
CA GLY A 114 -15.21 0.33 38.94
C GLY A 114 -16.22 0.12 37.80
N PHE A 115 -15.85 0.43 36.55
CA PHE A 115 -16.67 0.19 35.38
C PHE A 115 -16.88 -1.31 35.14
N ARG A 116 -18.13 -1.70 34.94
CA ARG A 116 -18.54 -3.06 34.55
C ARG A 116 -19.59 -2.96 33.46
N TYR A 117 -19.51 -3.86 32.49
CA TYR A 117 -20.58 -4.02 31.51
C TYR A 117 -21.84 -4.53 32.21
N ALA A 118 -23.00 -4.03 31.79
CA ALA A 118 -24.28 -4.58 32.22
C ALA A 118 -24.46 -6.01 31.70
N ASN A 119 -25.11 -6.87 32.49
CA ASN A 119 -25.51 -8.19 32.00
C ASN A 119 -26.72 -8.00 31.08
N ALA A 120 -26.51 -8.06 29.77
CA ALA A 120 -27.54 -7.87 28.76
C ALA A 120 -27.96 -9.22 28.17
N SER A 121 -29.27 -9.45 28.02
CA SER A 121 -29.77 -10.58 27.26
C SER A 121 -29.53 -10.37 25.77
N LEU A 122 -29.19 -11.45 25.06
CA LEU A 122 -29.04 -11.46 23.60
C LEU A 122 -30.37 -11.69 22.87
N ASP A 123 -31.45 -12.01 23.61
CA ASP A 123 -32.71 -12.49 23.04
C ASP A 123 -33.46 -11.43 22.20
N ASP A 124 -33.24 -10.14 22.50
CA ASP A 124 -33.95 -9.01 21.87
C ASP A 124 -33.03 -8.07 21.07
N LEU A 125 -31.87 -8.54 20.61
CA LEU A 125 -30.97 -7.70 19.82
C LEU A 125 -31.47 -7.50 18.38
N PRO A 126 -31.39 -6.26 17.84
CA PRO A 126 -31.70 -6.02 16.45
C PRO A 126 -30.71 -6.75 15.53
N ALA A 127 -31.18 -7.17 14.35
CA ALA A 127 -30.36 -7.88 13.36
C ALA A 127 -29.18 -7.03 12.82
N SER A 128 -29.30 -5.70 12.85
CA SER A 128 -28.22 -4.76 12.51
C SER A 128 -28.46 -3.40 13.17
N VAL A 129 -27.37 -2.69 13.45
CA VAL A 129 -27.40 -1.32 14.00
C VAL A 129 -26.44 -0.46 13.20
N ASP A 130 -26.90 0.70 12.74
CA ASP A 130 -26.06 1.74 12.14
C ASP A 130 -26.23 3.05 12.94
N TRP A 131 -25.23 3.41 13.73
CA TRP A 131 -25.28 4.64 14.55
C TRP A 131 -25.22 5.93 13.73
N ARG A 132 -24.80 5.86 12.45
CA ARG A 132 -24.76 7.03 11.56
C ARG A 132 -26.16 7.54 11.24
N THR A 133 -27.14 6.64 11.12
CA THR A 133 -28.55 7.00 10.87
C THR A 133 -29.23 7.61 12.10
N ASN A 134 -28.60 7.46 13.27
CA ASN A 134 -29.10 7.96 14.55
C ASN A 134 -28.48 9.30 14.98
N GLY A 135 -27.65 9.92 14.12
CA GLY A 135 -26.99 11.19 14.43
C GLY A 135 -25.90 11.10 15.52
N ALA A 136 -25.52 9.88 15.93
CA ALA A 136 -24.54 9.64 16.97
C ALA A 136 -23.08 9.65 16.46
N VAL A 137 -22.88 9.77 15.15
CA VAL A 137 -21.56 9.70 14.50
C VAL A 137 -21.27 11.02 13.77
N THR A 138 -20.14 11.64 14.10
CA THR A 138 -19.64 12.85 13.42
C THR A 138 -19.07 12.52 12.03
N PRO A 139 -18.84 13.52 11.16
CA PRO A 139 -18.09 13.30 9.91
C PRO A 139 -16.72 12.64 10.14
N VAL A 140 -16.26 11.87 9.14
CA VAL A 140 -14.95 11.22 9.16
C VAL A 140 -13.85 12.27 9.25
N LYS A 141 -12.87 12.05 10.12
CA LYS A 141 -11.70 12.93 10.33
C LYS A 141 -10.44 12.30 9.74
N ASP A 142 -9.48 13.15 9.36
CA ASP A 142 -8.13 12.73 8.98
C ASP A 142 -7.16 12.96 10.14
N GLN A 143 -6.48 11.89 10.57
CA GLN A 143 -5.47 11.94 11.63
C GLN A 143 -4.11 12.51 11.16
N GLY A 144 -3.93 12.65 9.85
CA GLY A 144 -2.67 13.02 9.22
C GLY A 144 -1.54 12.04 9.59
N GLN A 145 -0.35 12.61 9.79
CA GLN A 145 0.87 11.86 10.11
C GLN A 145 1.18 11.79 11.61
N CYS A 146 0.22 12.16 12.48
CA CYS A 146 0.51 12.50 13.88
C CYS A 146 0.38 11.32 14.88
N GLY A 147 0.07 10.09 14.43
CA GLY A 147 -0.09 8.95 15.34
C GLY A 147 -1.15 9.15 16.45
N THR A 148 -2.03 10.16 16.33
CA THR A 148 -3.06 10.56 17.31
C THR A 148 -4.33 9.71 17.26
N HIS A 149 -4.28 8.56 16.59
CA HIS A 149 -5.39 7.61 16.42
C HIS A 149 -6.14 7.30 17.73
N TYR A 150 -5.46 7.23 18.88
CA TYR A 150 -6.08 7.01 20.19
C TYR A 150 -6.99 8.15 20.66
N ALA A 151 -6.77 9.39 20.20
CA ALA A 151 -7.57 10.57 20.55
C ALA A 151 -8.79 10.74 19.63
N LEU A 152 -8.82 10.02 18.50
CA LEU A 152 -9.93 10.01 17.55
C LEU A 152 -10.78 8.74 17.64
N ARG A 153 -10.45 7.84 18.58
CA ARG A 153 -11.16 6.59 18.85
C ARG A 153 -12.38 6.79 19.74
#